data_AF-R6BST0-F1
#
_entry.id   AF-R6BST0-F1
#
_cell.length_a   1.000
_cell.length_b   1.000
_cell.length_c   1.000
_cell.angle_alpha   90.00
_cell.angle_beta   90.00
_cell.angle_gamma   90.00
#
_symmetry.space_group_name_H-M   'P 1'
#
loop_
_entity.id
_entity.type
_entity.pdbx_description
1 polymer ?
#
loop_
_entity_poly.entity_id
_entity_poly.type
_entity_poly.pdbx_seq_one_letter_code
_entity_poly.pdbx_strand_id
1 'polypeptide(L)' 'MSRKGNCLDNAVIENFFGLLKSEPLYLQEFRSVEHFKLELLEYLDYYNNRRIKAKLKGLPPAIHRQQALSAA' A
#
# COMPACT_ATOMS: atom_id res chain seq x y z
N MET A 1 -17.24 -14.01 -3.39
CA MET A 1 -17.44 -12.54 -3.53
C MET A 1 -18.58 -12.32 -4.52
N SER A 2 -19.80 -12.00 -4.05
CA SER A 2 -21.02 -11.98 -4.87
C SER A 2 -21.90 -10.76 -4.52
N ARG A 3 -21.35 -9.56 -4.65
CA ARG A 3 -22.13 -8.32 -4.65
C ARG A 3 -21.56 -7.41 -5.74
N LYS A 4 -22.42 -6.59 -6.36
CA LYS A 4 -22.01 -5.54 -7.30
C LYS A 4 -20.97 -4.64 -6.61
N GLY A 5 -19.81 -4.45 -7.22
CA GLY A 5 -18.71 -3.68 -6.63
C GLY A 5 -19.12 -2.23 -6.37
N ASN A 6 -18.75 -1.70 -5.20
CA ASN A 6 -18.93 -0.30 -4.84
C ASN A 6 -17.64 0.47 -5.13
N CYS A 7 -17.75 1.70 -5.62
CA CYS A 7 -16.59 2.57 -5.84
C CYS A 7 -15.79 2.82 -4.55
N LEU A 8 -16.44 2.83 -3.39
CA LEU A 8 -15.78 2.97 -2.10
C LEU A 8 -14.92 1.76 -1.74
N ASP A 9 -15.33 0.54 -2.13
CA ASP A 9 -14.57 -0.68 -1.89
C ASP A 9 -13.30 -0.71 -2.76
N ASN A 10 -13.41 -0.19 -3.99
CA ASN A 10 -12.29 -0.10 -4.93
C ASN A 10 -11.33 1.07 -4.63
N ALA A 11 -11.82 2.18 -4.10
CA ALA A 11 -11.03 3.41 -3.94
C ALA A 11 -9.74 3.20 -3.13
N VAL A 12 -9.76 2.34 -2.12
CA VAL A 12 -8.59 2.05 -1.28
C VAL A 12 -7.49 1.34 -2.07
N ILE A 13 -7.86 0.33 -2.85
CA ILE A 13 -6.89 -0.45 -3.62
C ILE A 13 -6.42 0.33 -4.87
N GLU A 14 -7.31 1.11 -5.49
CA GLU A 14 -6.96 2.02 -6.57
C GLU A 14 -5.95 3.08 -6.12
N ASN A 15 -6.14 3.66 -4.92
CA ASN A 15 -5.17 4.58 -4.35
C ASN A 15 -3.80 3.92 -4.14
N PHE A 16 -3.78 2.70 -3.58
CA PHE A 16 -2.54 1.95 -3.41
C PHE A 16 -1.80 1.74 -4.74
N PHE A 17 -2.52 1.28 -5.78
CA PHE A 17 -1.91 1.08 -7.10
C PHE A 17 -1.47 2.39 -7.77
N GLY A 18 -2.16 3.49 -7.52
CA GLY A 18 -1.72 4.81 -7.95
C GLY A 18 -0.35 5.16 -7.37
N LEU A 19 -0.18 4.99 -6.05
CA LEU A 19 1.07 5.26 -5.33
C LEU A 19 2.20 4.31 -5.77
N LEU A 20 1.91 3.01 -5.90
CA LEU A 20 2.88 2.02 -6.38
C LEU A 20 3.40 2.36 -7.79
N LYS A 21 2.55 2.94 -8.63
CA LYS A 21 2.98 3.37 -9.97
C LYS A 21 3.82 4.65 -9.90
N SER A 22 3.36 5.66 -9.17
CA SER A 22 3.98 6.98 -9.15
C SER A 22 5.26 7.07 -8.32
N GLU A 23 5.42 6.24 -7.29
CA GLU A 23 6.56 6.31 -6.37
C GLU A 23 7.72 5.40 -6.83
N PRO A 24 7.60 4.06 -6.90
CA PRO A 24 8.71 3.22 -7.37
C PRO A 24 8.66 2.91 -8.88
N LEU A 25 7.49 2.61 -9.47
CA LEU A 25 7.46 2.03 -10.83
C LEU A 25 7.88 3.02 -11.92
N TYR A 26 7.40 4.26 -11.87
CA TYR A 26 7.68 5.26 -12.92
C TYR A 26 8.97 6.05 -12.68
N LEU A 27 9.53 6.01 -11.47
CA LEU A 27 10.73 6.78 -11.12
C LEU A 27 12.03 5.96 -11.20
N GLN A 28 11.93 4.67 -11.51
CA GLN A 28 13.07 3.75 -11.48
C GLN A 28 13.11 2.87 -12.72
N GLU A 29 14.32 2.61 -13.21
CA GLU A 29 14.56 1.61 -14.24
C GLU A 29 14.84 0.24 -13.60
N PHE A 30 14.20 -0.81 -14.11
CA PHE A 30 14.38 -2.16 -13.64
C PHE A 30 15.23 -2.96 -14.62
N ARG A 31 16.35 -3.49 -14.14
CA ARG A 31 17.28 -4.31 -14.92
C ARG A 31 16.75 -5.71 -15.22
N SER A 32 15.83 -6.22 -14.41
CA SER A 32 15.18 -7.51 -14.60
C SER A 32 13.86 -7.58 -13.82
N VAL A 33 13.09 -8.63 -14.09
CA VAL A 33 11.86 -8.93 -13.34
C VAL A 33 12.19 -9.27 -11.87
N GLU A 34 13.31 -9.94 -11.62
CA GLU A 34 13.78 -10.28 -10.27
C GLU A 34 14.13 -9.02 -9.48
N HIS A 35 14.82 -8.06 -10.10
CA HIS A 35 15.09 -6.77 -9.50
C HIS A 35 13.79 -6.03 -9.16
N PHE A 36 12.84 -5.97 -10.09
CA PHE A 36 11.53 -5.39 -9.83
C PHE A 36 10.81 -6.05 -8.65
N LYS A 37 10.85 -7.38 -8.53
CA LYS A 37 10.22 -8.10 -7.41
C LYS A 37 10.85 -7.73 -6.06
N LEU A 38 12.18 -7.58 -6.00
CA LEU A 38 12.86 -7.16 -4.78
C LEU A 38 12.45 -5.75 -4.35
N GLU A 39 12.50 -4.80 -5.30
CA GLU A 39 12.08 -3.41 -5.06
C GLU A 39 10.61 -3.32 -4.66
N LEU A 40 9.75 -4.13 -5.27
CA LEU A 40 8.34 -4.24 -4.90
C LEU A 40 8.16 -4.75 -3.46
N LEU A 41 8.90 -5.78 -3.04
CA LEU A 41 8.85 -6.29 -1.67
C LEU A 41 9.31 -5.25 -0.66
N GLU A 42 10.38 -4.52 -0.97
CA GLU A 42 10.88 -3.44 -0.12
C GLU A 42 9.86 -2.29 -0.02
N TYR A 43 9.26 -1.90 -1.14
CA TYR A 43 8.22 -0.89 -1.16
C TYR A 43 6.97 -1.32 -0.37
N LEU A 44 6.57 -2.59 -0.44
CA LEU A 44 5.46 -3.13 0.34
C LEU A 44 5.74 -3.08 1.84
N ASP A 45 6.95 -3.42 2.25
CA ASP A 45 7.37 -3.29 3.65
C ASP A 45 7.35 -1.83 4.10
N TYR A 46 7.95 -0.93 3.32
CA TYR A 46 7.89 0.51 3.59
C TYR A 46 6.44 1.00 3.73
N TYR A 47 5.58 0.68 2.76
CA TYR A 47 4.19 1.12 2.73
C TYR A 47 3.41 0.65 3.95
N ASN A 48 3.57 -0.60 4.37
CA ASN A 48 2.79 -1.18 5.47
C ASN A 48 3.35 -0.85 6.85
N ASN A 49 4.68 -0.87 7.00
CA ASN A 49 5.33 -0.86 8.32
C ASN A 49 6.01 0.46 8.67
N ARG A 50 6.33 1.30 7.68
CA ARG A 50 7.15 2.51 7.88
C ARG A 50 6.48 3.81 7.42
N ARG A 51 5.55 3.75 6.47
CA ARG A 51 4.93 4.92 5.85
C ARG A 51 4.10 5.74 6.82
N ILE A 52 4.46 7.00 6.98
CA ILE A 52 3.70 7.97 7.78
C ILE A 52 2.44 8.39 7.00
N LYS A 53 1.26 8.18 7.60
CA LYS A 53 0.00 8.67 7.04
C LYS A 53 -0.66 9.67 7.98
N ALA A 54 -0.78 10.93 7.55
CA ALA A 54 -1.43 11.99 8.34
C ALA A 54 -2.87 11.61 8.74
N LYS A 55 -3.63 11.00 7.81
CA LYS A 55 -4.99 10.49 8.08
C LYS A 55 -5.04 9.43 9.19
N LEU A 56 -3.93 8.73 9.45
CA LEU A 56 -3.79 7.71 10.49
C LEU A 56 -3.02 8.24 11.71
N LYS A 57 -3.06 9.56 11.97
CA LYS A 57 -2.31 10.21 13.06
C LYS A 57 -0.79 9.96 12.99
N GLY A 58 -0.26 9.81 11.78
CA GLY A 58 1.15 9.53 11.54
C GLY A 58 1.54 8.05 11.68
N LEU A 59 0.60 7.15 11.96
CA LEU A 59 0.88 5.73 12.12
C LEU A 59 1.00 5.00 10.77
N PRO A 60 1.86 3.98 10.68
CA PRO A 60 1.89 3.05 9.56
C PRO A 60 0.58 2.26 9.45
N PRO A 61 0.17 1.85 8.22
CA PRO A 61 -1.03 1.04 8.01
C PRO A 61 -1.12 -0.21 8.87
N ALA A 62 -0.01 -0.93 9.09
CA ALA A 62 0.01 -2.16 9.90
C ALA A 62 -0.35 -1.88 11.37
N ILE A 63 0.20 -0.81 11.95
CA ILE A 63 -0.06 -0.43 13.34
C ILE A 63 -1.51 0.03 13.51
N HIS A 64 -2.00 0.84 12.58
CA HIS A 64 -3.41 1.27 12.60
C HIS A 64 -4.36 0.08 12.51
N ARG A 65 -4.06 -0.92 11.66
CA ARG A 65 -4.84 -2.16 11.57
C ARG A 65 -4.82 -2.94 12.89
N GLN A 66 -3.66 -3.07 13.52
CA GLN A 66 -3.53 -3.75 14.81
C GLN A 66 -4.38 -3.07 15.89
N GLN A 67 -4.34 -1.75 15.98
CA GLN A 67 -5.16 -0.97 16.92
C GLN A 67 -6.66 -1.18 16.67
N ALA A 68 -7.10 -1.17 15.41
CA ALA A 68 -8.50 -1.41 15.05
C ALA A 68 -8.96 -2.82 15.44
N LEU A 69 -8.11 -3.84 15.28
CA LEU A 69 -8.42 -5.22 15.68
C LEU A 69 -8.45 -5.40 17.20
N SER A 70 -7.62 -4.67 17.95
CA SER A 70 -7.61 -4.73 19.41
C SER A 70 -8.74 -3.93 20.07
N ALA A 71 -9.41 -3.04 19.32
CA ALA A 71 -10.55 -2.26 19.77
C ALA A 71 -11.91 -2.88 19.39
N ALA A 72 -11.90 -3.99 18.65
CA ALA A 72 -13.07 -4.77 18.24
C ALA A 72 -13.33 -5.92 19.22
#